data_AF-A0A7C3KC47-F1
#
_entry.id   AF-A0A7C3KC47-F1
#
_cell.length_a   1.000
_cell.length_b   1.000
_cell.length_c   1.000
_cell.angle_alpha   90.00
_cell.angle_beta   90.00
_cell.angle_gamma   90.00
#
_symmetry.space_group_name_H-M   'P 1'
#
loop_
_entity.id
_entity.type
_entity.pdbx_description
1 polymer ?
#
loop_
_entity_poly.entity_id
_entity_poly.type
_entity_poly.pdbx_seq_one_letter_code
_entity_poly.pdbx_strand_id
1 'polypeptide(L)'
;MLKRGTCRMVRSRIDLRVRTARFRRIGVRMTGTERQKGAVGSQVLPVEPDAGATVARLHRLLDRQFELYSALAAHARRQSGLIDRSEADELIGVLAQRQLLVDQIEATAKELEPLRTQWQTIVQSLPGHHRAGILRKIEQMEELIAEIAERDRADEDALAKRRNRIADELASLSRASGAVEAYGRAGGLADAARARFQDRKG
;
A
#
# COMPACT_ATOMS: atom_id res chain seq x y z
N MET A 1 12.85 24.99 -6.90
CA MET A 1 13.17 23.76 -7.65
C MET A 1 13.04 22.52 -6.74
N LEU A 2 11.88 22.31 -6.10
CA LEU A 2 11.67 21.28 -5.08
C LEU A 2 10.84 20.10 -5.63
N LYS A 3 11.52 18.94 -5.70
CA LYS A 3 11.02 17.56 -5.48
C LYS A 3 9.78 17.09 -6.26
N ARG A 4 10.00 16.57 -7.48
CA ARG A 4 9.09 15.63 -8.17
C ARG A 4 9.21 14.16 -7.71
N GLY A 5 9.78 13.92 -6.51
CA GLY A 5 10.12 12.58 -6.03
C GLY A 5 9.03 11.83 -5.26
N THR A 6 8.02 12.52 -4.74
CA THR A 6 7.00 11.94 -3.84
C THR A 6 5.79 11.35 -4.55
N CYS A 7 5.59 11.64 -5.84
CA CYS A 7 4.41 11.17 -6.59
C CYS A 7 4.52 9.70 -7.05
N ARG A 8 5.69 9.06 -6.93
CA ARG A 8 5.87 7.64 -7.32
C ARG A 8 5.38 6.65 -6.26
N MET A 9 5.34 7.03 -4.98
CA MET A 9 4.94 6.13 -3.88
C MET A 9 3.44 5.84 -3.83
N VAL A 10 2.57 6.81 -4.17
CA VAL A 10 1.11 6.63 -4.09
C VAL A 10 0.60 5.73 -5.23
N ARG A 11 1.24 5.75 -6.41
CA ARG A 11 0.87 4.87 -7.53
C ARG A 11 1.23 3.39 -7.28
N SER A 12 2.24 3.11 -6.46
CA SER A 12 2.65 1.73 -6.15
C SER A 12 1.60 0.96 -5.33
N ARG A 13 0.79 1.65 -4.51
CA ARG A 13 -0.26 1.02 -3.68
C ARG A 13 -1.48 0.56 -4.48
N ILE A 14 -1.80 1.23 -5.59
CA ILE A 14 -2.89 0.82 -6.49
C ILE A 14 -2.50 -0.42 -7.31
N ASP A 15 -1.21 -0.60 -7.62
CA ASP A 15 -0.70 -1.77 -8.38
C ASP A 15 -0.74 -3.08 -7.57
N LEU A 16 -0.66 -3.01 -6.24
CA LEU A 16 -0.76 -4.20 -5.38
C LEU A 16 -2.16 -4.86 -5.47
N ARG A 17 -3.20 -4.06 -5.72
CA ARG A 17 -4.59 -4.52 -5.95
C ARG A 17 -4.75 -5.24 -7.31
N VAL A 18 -4.00 -4.83 -8.33
CA VAL A 18 -4.08 -5.44 -9.68
C VAL A 18 -3.31 -6.77 -9.72
N ARG A 19 -2.20 -6.89 -9.00
CA ARG A 19 -1.40 -8.13 -8.95
C ARG A 19 -2.02 -9.24 -8.08
N THR A 20 -2.69 -8.90 -6.98
CA THR A 20 -3.40 -9.88 -6.12
C THR A 20 -4.68 -10.42 -6.78
N ALA A 21 -5.37 -9.61 -7.58
CA ALA A 21 -6.50 -10.08 -8.41
C ALA A 21 -6.09 -11.21 -9.41
N ARG A 22 -4.80 -11.30 -9.77
CA ARG A 22 -4.28 -12.40 -10.61
C ARG A 22 -4.20 -13.73 -9.86
N PHE A 23 -4.15 -13.73 -8.53
CA PHE A 23 -4.17 -14.96 -7.71
C PHE A 23 -5.54 -15.66 -7.78
N ARG A 24 -6.64 -14.89 -7.73
CA ARG A 24 -8.01 -15.43 -7.89
C ARG A 24 -8.28 -16.10 -9.24
N ARG A 25 -7.59 -15.68 -10.31
CA ARG A 25 -7.83 -16.23 -11.66
C ARG A 25 -7.28 -17.64 -11.85
N ILE A 26 -6.32 -18.08 -11.03
CA ILE A 26 -5.69 -19.41 -11.14
C ILE A 26 -6.47 -20.46 -10.32
N GLY A 27 -7.21 -20.06 -9.29
CA GLY A 27 -7.91 -20.99 -8.38
C GLY A 27 -9.32 -21.43 -8.79
N VAL A 28 -10.03 -20.73 -9.68
CA VAL A 28 -11.51 -20.90 -9.82
C VAL A 28 -11.98 -21.06 -11.27
N ARG A 29 -11.23 -21.73 -12.13
CA ARG A 29 -11.75 -22.17 -13.45
C ARG A 29 -11.59 -23.67 -13.64
N MET A 30 -12.17 -24.43 -12.71
CA MET A 30 -12.29 -25.90 -12.75
C MET A 30 -13.66 -26.30 -13.31
N THR A 31 -13.86 -26.13 -14.61
CA THR A 31 -14.81 -26.94 -15.42
C THR A 31 -14.32 -26.92 -16.87
N GLY A 32 -13.50 -27.89 -17.25
CA GLY A 32 -12.93 -27.97 -18.59
C GLY A 32 -12.25 -29.31 -18.79
N THR A 33 -13.04 -30.37 -18.91
CA THR A 33 -12.60 -31.70 -19.33
C THR A 33 -12.23 -31.66 -20.81
N GLU A 34 -11.01 -31.26 -21.14
CA GLU A 34 -10.52 -31.29 -22.52
C GLU A 34 -9.60 -32.50 -22.72
N ARG A 35 -10.11 -33.42 -23.55
CA ARG A 35 -9.56 -34.75 -23.85
C ARG A 35 -8.59 -34.62 -25.01
N GLN A 36 -7.28 -34.52 -24.74
CA GLN A 36 -6.26 -34.42 -25.80
C GLN A 36 -5.59 -35.77 -26.07
N LYS A 37 -5.63 -36.17 -27.34
CA LYS A 37 -5.21 -37.47 -27.87
C LYS A 37 -3.98 -37.28 -28.78
N GLY A 38 -2.86 -37.90 -28.41
CA GLY A 38 -1.83 -38.43 -29.32
C GLY A 38 -0.74 -37.48 -29.84
N ALA A 39 0.50 -37.76 -29.46
CA ALA A 39 1.67 -37.89 -30.35
C ALA A 39 2.89 -38.37 -29.53
N VAL A 40 3.39 -39.57 -29.83
CA VAL A 40 4.57 -40.17 -29.19
C VAL A 40 5.79 -39.85 -30.06
N GLY A 41 6.66 -38.97 -29.57
CA GLY A 41 7.98 -38.70 -30.14
C GLY A 41 8.98 -38.62 -28.98
N SER A 42 10.05 -39.42 -29.07
CA SER A 42 11.08 -39.64 -28.03
C SER A 42 11.36 -38.41 -27.16
N GLN A 43 10.79 -38.43 -25.96
CA GLN A 43 11.09 -37.48 -24.90
C GLN A 43 12.35 -37.95 -24.17
N VAL A 44 13.35 -37.07 -24.11
CA VAL A 44 14.32 -37.06 -23.01
C VAL A 44 13.48 -37.18 -21.74
N LEU A 45 13.61 -38.29 -20.99
CA LEU A 45 12.89 -38.49 -19.74
C LEU A 45 13.12 -37.23 -18.90
N PRO A 46 12.08 -36.40 -18.68
CA PRO A 46 12.19 -35.27 -17.80
C PRO A 46 12.61 -35.85 -16.46
N VAL A 47 13.67 -35.33 -15.87
CA VAL A 47 13.94 -35.60 -14.46
C VAL A 47 12.72 -35.04 -13.75
N GLU A 48 11.76 -35.91 -13.43
CA GLU A 48 10.56 -35.55 -12.69
C GLU A 48 11.05 -34.87 -11.42
N PRO A 49 10.79 -33.57 -11.25
CA PRO A 49 11.25 -32.87 -10.07
C PRO A 49 10.71 -33.63 -8.87
N ASP A 50 11.58 -33.95 -7.91
CA ASP A 50 11.17 -34.64 -6.68
C ASP A 50 9.95 -33.91 -6.11
N ALA A 51 8.79 -34.58 -6.20
CA ALA A 51 7.52 -34.01 -5.82
C ALA A 51 7.55 -33.58 -4.35
N GLY A 52 8.29 -34.31 -3.51
CA GLY A 52 8.53 -33.97 -2.11
C GLY A 52 9.26 -32.63 -1.96
N ALA A 53 10.38 -32.46 -2.66
CA ALA A 53 11.15 -31.21 -2.64
C ALA A 53 10.34 -30.01 -3.15
N THR A 54 9.54 -30.19 -4.20
CA THR A 54 8.68 -29.14 -4.76
C THR A 54 7.61 -28.70 -3.77
N VAL A 55 6.96 -29.65 -3.10
CA VAL A 55 5.95 -29.38 -2.06
C VAL A 55 6.56 -28.67 -0.85
N ALA A 56 7.72 -29.15 -0.36
CA ALA A 56 8.41 -28.52 0.76
C ALA A 56 8.82 -27.07 0.43
N ARG A 57 9.27 -26.82 -0.81
CA ARG A 57 9.56 -25.46 -1.29
C ARG A 57 8.30 -24.59 -1.32
N LEU A 58 7.19 -25.12 -1.83
CA LEU A 58 5.92 -24.39 -1.87
C LEU A 58 5.46 -23.97 -0.46
N HIS A 59 5.48 -24.89 0.49
CA HIS A 59 5.12 -24.60 1.89
C HIS A 59 5.98 -23.46 2.45
N ARG A 60 7.31 -23.56 2.31
CA ARG A 60 8.25 -22.53 2.78
C ARG A 60 7.96 -21.15 2.18
N LEU A 61 7.69 -21.07 0.88
CA LEU A 61 7.39 -19.81 0.21
C LEU A 61 6.04 -19.22 0.68
N LEU A 62 5.03 -20.05 0.89
CA LEU A 62 3.74 -19.62 1.43
C LEU A 62 3.83 -19.18 2.89
N ASP A 63 4.62 -19.89 3.72
CA ASP A 63 4.91 -19.50 5.11
C ASP A 63 5.59 -18.14 5.15
N ARG A 64 6.61 -17.95 4.30
CA ARG A 64 7.31 -16.67 4.19
C ARG A 64 6.38 -15.54 3.75
N GLN A 65 5.54 -15.76 2.73
CA GLN A 65 4.56 -14.77 2.30
C GLN A 65 3.59 -14.40 3.43
N PHE A 66 3.10 -15.40 4.17
CA PHE A 66 2.20 -15.16 5.29
C PHE A 66 2.84 -14.33 6.40
N GLU A 67 4.09 -14.62 6.77
CA GLU A 67 4.86 -13.81 7.72
C GLU A 67 5.02 -12.36 7.26
N LEU A 68 5.37 -12.16 5.99
CA LEU A 68 5.56 -10.83 5.41
C LEU A 68 4.27 -10.01 5.39
N TYR A 69 3.14 -10.60 5.00
CA TYR A 69 1.84 -9.94 5.06
C TYR A 69 1.41 -9.65 6.50
N SER A 70 1.67 -10.57 7.43
CA SER A 70 1.36 -10.37 8.86
C SER A 70 2.16 -9.19 9.43
N ALA A 71 3.45 -9.10 9.11
CA ALA A 71 4.29 -7.98 9.48
C ALA A 71 3.79 -6.67 8.85
N LEU A 72 3.45 -6.69 7.55
CA LEU A 72 2.91 -5.53 6.86
C LEU A 72 1.60 -5.03 7.47
N ALA A 73 0.70 -5.95 7.88
CA ALA A 73 -0.53 -5.62 8.59
C ALA A 73 -0.27 -4.99 9.96
N ALA A 74 0.73 -5.49 10.70
CA ALA A 74 1.15 -4.88 11.96
C ALA A 74 1.68 -3.44 11.76
N HIS A 75 2.48 -3.20 10.71
CA HIS A 75 2.92 -1.85 10.37
C HIS A 75 1.78 -0.94 9.91
N ALA A 76 0.80 -1.46 9.18
CA ALA A 76 -0.40 -0.69 8.82
C ALA A 76 -1.17 -0.25 10.08
N ARG A 77 -1.36 -1.13 11.06
CA ARG A 77 -1.95 -0.76 12.36
C ARG A 77 -1.14 0.30 13.11
N ARG A 78 0.20 0.17 13.13
CA ARG A 78 1.07 1.16 13.75
C ARG A 78 0.98 2.52 13.04
N GLN A 79 0.95 2.51 11.70
CA GLN A 79 0.79 3.72 10.88
C GLN A 79 -0.48 4.49 11.25
N SER A 80 -1.64 3.82 11.31
CA SER A 80 -2.90 4.46 11.71
C SER A 80 -2.78 5.16 13.07
N GLY A 81 -2.19 4.47 14.06
CA GLY A 81 -1.97 5.06 15.39
C GLY A 81 -1.02 6.28 15.38
N LEU A 82 -0.01 6.30 14.51
CA LEU A 82 0.89 7.45 14.36
C LEU A 82 0.21 8.64 13.68
N ILE A 83 -0.66 8.37 12.69
CA ILE A 83 -1.47 9.40 12.02
C ILE A 83 -2.40 10.08 13.01
N ASP A 84 -3.07 9.29 13.86
CA ASP A 84 -3.97 9.79 14.91
C ASP A 84 -3.22 10.68 15.91
N ARG A 85 -2.00 10.29 16.31
CA ARG A 85 -1.17 11.05 17.26
C ARG A 85 -0.33 12.16 16.64
N SER A 86 -0.36 12.32 15.31
CA SER A 86 0.43 13.35 14.61
C SER A 86 1.95 13.20 14.66
N GLU A 87 2.45 11.98 14.85
CA GLU A 87 3.89 11.69 15.00
C GLU A 87 4.55 11.52 13.63
N ALA A 88 4.79 12.63 12.93
CA ALA A 88 5.25 12.64 11.54
C ALA A 88 6.64 11.98 11.33
N ASP A 89 7.57 12.16 12.26
CA ASP A 89 8.92 11.59 12.13
C ASP A 89 8.91 10.07 12.26
N GLU A 90 8.17 9.53 13.22
CA GLU A 90 7.99 8.09 13.39
C GLU A 90 7.24 7.46 12.20
N LEU A 91 6.28 8.20 11.64
CA LEU A 91 5.53 7.77 10.46
C LEU A 91 6.46 7.52 9.26
N ILE A 92 7.47 8.35 9.05
CA ILE A 92 8.47 8.15 7.98
C ILE A 92 9.23 6.83 8.19
N GLY A 93 9.62 6.52 9.44
CA GLY A 93 10.29 5.26 9.79
C GLY A 93 9.42 4.03 9.48
N VAL A 94 8.13 4.08 9.83
CA VAL A 94 7.18 3.00 9.50
C VAL A 94 7.00 2.84 7.99
N LEU A 95 6.90 3.94 7.23
CA LEU A 95 6.77 3.87 5.77
C LEU A 95 7.99 3.23 5.10
N ALA A 96 9.20 3.51 5.59
CA ALA A 96 10.42 2.87 5.09
C ALA A 96 10.43 1.36 5.36
N GLN A 97 10.06 0.93 6.57
CA GLN A 97 9.94 -0.49 6.92
C GLN A 97 8.90 -1.21 6.05
N ARG A 98 7.76 -0.55 5.79
CA ARG A 98 6.72 -1.09 4.91
C ARG A 98 7.23 -1.29 3.48
N GLN A 99 8.03 -0.36 2.94
CA GLN A 99 8.60 -0.52 1.60
C GLN A 99 9.50 -1.76 1.51
N LEU A 100 10.37 -1.98 2.51
CA LEU A 100 11.23 -3.17 2.57
C LEU A 100 10.42 -4.47 2.59
N LEU A 101 9.30 -4.50 3.31
CA LEU A 101 8.40 -5.66 3.34
C LEU A 101 7.72 -5.88 1.99
N VAL A 102 7.26 -4.82 1.32
CA VAL A 102 6.68 -4.91 -0.03
C VAL A 102 7.70 -5.47 -1.01
N ASP A 103 8.94 -4.99 -0.98
CA ASP A 103 10.00 -5.48 -1.87
C ASP A 103 10.28 -6.98 -1.64
N GLN A 104 10.26 -7.43 -0.37
CA GLN A 104 10.40 -8.85 -0.02
C GLN A 104 9.21 -9.69 -0.50
N ILE A 105 7.98 -9.18 -0.36
CA ILE A 105 6.77 -9.83 -0.87
C ILE A 105 6.86 -9.99 -2.39
N GLU A 106 7.31 -8.96 -3.10
CA GLU A 106 7.50 -9.03 -4.55
C GLU A 106 8.57 -10.05 -4.94
N ALA A 107 9.68 -10.14 -4.19
CA ALA A 107 10.72 -11.13 -4.42
C ALA A 107 10.18 -12.56 -4.23
N THR A 108 9.50 -12.83 -3.11
CA THR A 108 8.92 -14.15 -2.84
C THR A 108 7.80 -14.50 -3.85
N ALA A 109 7.01 -13.52 -4.30
CA ALA A 109 6.02 -13.72 -5.34
C ALA A 109 6.63 -14.14 -6.68
N LYS A 110 7.80 -13.58 -7.05
CA LYS A 110 8.55 -14.00 -8.25
C LYS A 110 9.05 -15.44 -8.12
N GLU A 111 9.48 -15.86 -6.93
CA GLU A 111 9.90 -17.24 -6.67
C GLU A 111 8.74 -18.25 -6.72
N LEU A 112 7.52 -17.81 -6.39
CA LEU A 112 6.30 -18.61 -6.50
C LEU A 112 5.82 -18.78 -7.96
N GLU A 113 6.20 -17.89 -8.87
CA GLU A 113 5.66 -17.88 -10.24
C GLU A 113 5.83 -19.21 -11.00
N PRO A 114 6.99 -19.90 -10.96
CA PRO A 114 7.14 -21.22 -11.58
C PRO A 114 6.25 -22.31 -10.94
N LEU A 115 5.92 -22.18 -9.65
CA LEU A 115 5.04 -23.12 -8.97
C LEU A 115 3.56 -22.84 -9.30
N ARG A 116 3.23 -21.59 -9.65
CA ARG A 116 1.87 -21.20 -10.05
C ARG A 116 1.48 -21.78 -11.40
N THR A 117 2.41 -21.89 -12.34
CA THR A 117 2.14 -22.53 -13.65
C THR A 117 1.86 -24.02 -13.51
N GLN A 118 2.41 -24.66 -12.46
CA GLN A 118 2.23 -26.08 -12.15
C GLN A 118 1.23 -26.31 -11.00
N TRP A 119 0.50 -25.27 -10.59
CA TRP A 119 -0.29 -25.28 -9.36
C TRP A 119 -1.29 -26.45 -9.31
N GLN A 120 -2.02 -26.66 -10.41
CA GLN A 120 -3.03 -27.70 -10.48
C GLN A 120 -2.41 -29.10 -10.31
N THR A 121 -1.30 -29.37 -10.98
CA THR A 121 -0.57 -30.64 -10.86
C THR A 121 -0.08 -30.86 -9.45
N ILE A 122 0.54 -29.85 -8.83
CA ILE A 122 1.05 -29.92 -7.45
C ILE A 122 -0.10 -30.16 -6.46
N VAL A 123 -1.20 -29.42 -6.57
CA VAL A 123 -2.33 -29.55 -5.64
C VAL A 123 -3.08 -30.88 -5.79
N GLN A 124 -3.14 -31.43 -7.00
CA GLN A 124 -3.76 -32.73 -7.26
C GLN A 124 -2.92 -33.90 -6.76
N SER A 125 -1.58 -33.78 -6.77
CA SER A 125 -0.69 -34.83 -6.25
C SER A 125 -0.56 -34.81 -4.72
N LEU A 126 -1.01 -33.74 -4.06
CA LEU A 126 -0.92 -33.60 -2.61
C LEU A 126 -1.96 -34.43 -1.84
N PRO A 127 -1.57 -35.02 -0.68
CA PRO A 127 -2.52 -35.55 0.29
C PRO A 127 -3.52 -34.49 0.75
N GLY A 128 -4.75 -34.91 1.05
CA GLY A 128 -5.85 -33.99 1.37
C GLY A 128 -5.56 -33.00 2.51
N HIS A 129 -4.80 -33.40 3.53
CA HIS A 129 -4.43 -32.52 4.64
C HIS A 129 -3.44 -31.41 4.25
N HIS A 130 -2.45 -31.71 3.40
CA HIS A 130 -1.52 -30.70 2.87
C HIS A 130 -2.25 -29.69 2.00
N ARG A 131 -3.13 -30.17 1.11
CA ARG A 131 -3.97 -29.32 0.28
C ARG A 131 -4.83 -28.37 1.11
N ALA A 132 -5.51 -28.88 2.14
CA ALA A 132 -6.33 -28.06 3.04
C ALA A 132 -5.50 -26.99 3.78
N GLY A 133 -4.31 -27.34 4.25
CA GLY A 133 -3.41 -26.39 4.92
C GLY A 133 -2.94 -25.26 4.00
N ILE A 134 -2.61 -25.58 2.74
CA ILE A 134 -2.23 -24.60 1.72
C ILE A 134 -3.38 -23.64 1.41
N LEU A 135 -4.59 -24.17 1.17
CA LEU A 135 -5.77 -23.37 0.86
C LEU A 135 -6.13 -22.42 2.01
N ARG A 136 -6.14 -22.93 3.24
CA ARG A 136 -6.36 -22.11 4.44
C ARG A 136 -5.35 -20.97 4.55
N LYS A 137 -4.08 -21.24 4.28
CA LYS A 137 -3.03 -20.21 4.35
C LYS A 137 -3.21 -19.13 3.29
N ILE A 138 -3.67 -19.51 2.09
CA ILE A 138 -4.02 -18.55 1.04
C ILE A 138 -5.20 -17.68 1.48
N GLU A 139 -6.26 -18.27 2.03
CA GLU A 139 -7.42 -17.54 2.57
C GLU A 139 -6.99 -16.53 3.64
N GLN A 140 -6.15 -16.95 4.60
CA GLN A 140 -5.63 -16.06 5.65
C GLN A 140 -4.79 -14.91 5.07
N MET A 141 -4.00 -15.14 4.02
CA MET A 141 -3.27 -14.07 3.35
C MET A 141 -4.23 -13.10 2.63
N GLU A 142 -5.31 -13.60 2.03
CA GLU A 142 -6.33 -12.74 1.41
C GLU A 142 -7.01 -11.83 2.43
N GLU A 143 -7.32 -12.35 3.63
CA GLU A 143 -7.86 -11.57 4.75
C GLU A 143 -6.89 -10.47 5.17
N LEU A 144 -5.61 -10.79 5.35
CA LEU A 144 -4.57 -9.80 5.69
C LEU A 144 -4.42 -8.72 4.60
N ILE A 145 -4.48 -9.09 3.33
CA ILE A 145 -4.41 -8.14 2.21
C ILE A 145 -5.61 -7.20 2.23
N ALA A 146 -6.83 -7.73 2.45
CA ALA A 146 -8.04 -6.93 2.55
C ALA A 146 -7.96 -5.96 3.75
N GLU A 147 -7.49 -6.46 4.88
CA GLU A 147 -7.24 -5.70 6.11
C GLU A 147 -6.29 -4.51 5.88
N ILE A 148 -5.13 -4.75 5.24
CA ILE A 148 -4.14 -3.72 4.92
C ILE A 148 -4.75 -2.68 3.97
N ALA A 149 -5.43 -3.14 2.91
CA ALA A 149 -5.99 -2.26 1.89
C ALA A 149 -7.13 -1.36 2.41
N GLU A 150 -7.86 -1.80 3.42
CA GLU A 150 -8.90 -1.00 4.07
C GLU A 150 -8.28 0.08 4.95
N ARG A 151 -7.29 -0.29 5.78
CA ARG A 151 -6.58 0.68 6.63
C ARG A 151 -5.84 1.73 5.82
N ASP A 152 -5.15 1.34 4.76
CA ASP A 152 -4.43 2.30 3.92
C ASP A 152 -5.38 3.34 3.30
N ARG A 153 -6.60 2.94 2.93
CA ARG A 153 -7.63 3.88 2.46
C ARG A 153 -8.11 4.83 3.57
N ALA A 154 -8.38 4.29 4.76
CA ALA A 154 -8.77 5.11 5.91
C ALA A 154 -7.69 6.12 6.30
N ASP A 155 -6.42 5.71 6.29
CA ASP A 155 -5.26 6.55 6.56
C ASP A 155 -5.09 7.66 5.51
N GLU A 156 -5.25 7.32 4.22
CA GLU A 156 -5.21 8.30 3.13
C GLU A 156 -6.31 9.36 3.28
N ASP A 157 -7.54 8.95 3.62
CA ASP A 157 -8.66 9.86 3.88
C ASP A 157 -8.41 10.75 5.11
N ALA A 158 -7.87 10.17 6.19
CA ALA A 158 -7.54 10.91 7.41
C ALA A 158 -6.48 12.00 7.16
N LEU A 159 -5.40 11.63 6.45
CA LEU A 159 -4.35 12.57 6.06
C LEU A 159 -4.87 13.66 5.11
N ALA A 160 -5.74 13.31 4.16
CA ALA A 160 -6.34 14.28 3.25
C ALA A 160 -7.22 15.30 3.99
N LYS A 161 -8.08 14.85 4.90
CA LYS A 161 -8.91 15.71 5.76
C LYS A 161 -8.05 16.66 6.59
N ARG A 162 -6.99 16.13 7.20
CA ARG A 162 -6.08 16.93 8.02
C ARG A 162 -5.35 17.99 7.22
N ARG A 163 -4.82 17.63 6.05
CA ARG A 163 -4.18 18.58 5.13
C ARG A 163 -5.12 19.72 4.77
N ASN A 164 -6.38 19.40 4.44
CA ASN A 164 -7.37 20.41 4.08
C ASN A 164 -7.68 21.35 5.26
N ARG A 165 -7.86 20.83 6.47
CA ARG A 165 -8.03 21.66 7.68
C ARG A 165 -6.87 22.63 7.88
N ILE A 166 -5.62 22.17 7.80
CA ILE A 166 -4.44 23.02 7.95
C ILE A 166 -4.42 24.11 6.87
N ALA A 167 -4.80 23.78 5.63
CA ALA A 167 -4.88 24.76 4.55
C ALA A 167 -5.93 25.84 4.83
N ASP A 168 -7.10 25.47 5.37
CA ASP A 168 -8.16 26.41 5.73
C ASP A 168 -7.73 27.33 6.89
N GLU A 169 -7.06 26.78 7.90
CA GLU A 169 -6.49 27.53 9.02
C GLU A 169 -5.45 28.55 8.53
N LEU A 170 -4.51 28.14 7.68
CA LEU A 170 -3.51 29.04 7.08
C LEU A 170 -4.17 30.14 6.25
N ALA A 171 -5.17 29.80 5.43
CA ALA A 171 -5.91 30.77 4.64
C ALA A 171 -6.66 31.78 5.53
N SER A 172 -7.21 31.35 6.67
CA SER A 172 -7.87 32.23 7.63
C SER A 172 -6.89 33.21 8.29
N LEU A 173 -5.69 32.74 8.65
CA LEU A 173 -4.63 33.57 9.22
C LEU A 173 -4.13 34.60 8.21
N SER A 174 -3.93 34.21 6.95
CA SER A 174 -3.55 35.16 5.89
C SER A 174 -4.58 36.26 5.68
N ARG A 175 -5.88 35.94 5.74
CA ARG A 175 -6.96 36.95 5.65
C ARG A 175 -6.97 37.89 6.86
N ALA A 176 -6.76 37.36 8.07
CA ALA A 176 -6.68 38.16 9.28
C ALA A 176 -5.52 39.15 9.24
N SER A 177 -4.33 38.71 8.82
CA SER A 177 -3.16 39.59 8.67
C SER A 177 -3.41 40.71 7.65
N GLY A 178 -4.02 40.39 6.49
CA GLY A 178 -4.36 41.40 5.48
C GLY A 178 -5.36 42.44 5.99
N ALA A 179 -6.32 42.05 6.84
CA ALA A 179 -7.25 42.98 7.47
C ALA A 179 -6.54 43.93 8.45
N VAL A 180 -5.62 43.41 9.27
CA VAL A 180 -4.82 44.23 10.21
C VAL A 180 -3.99 45.27 9.46
N GLU A 181 -3.34 44.88 8.35
CA GLU A 181 -2.59 45.81 7.51
C GLU A 181 -3.47 46.89 6.88
N ALA A 182 -4.66 46.52 6.40
CA ALA A 182 -5.61 47.45 5.79
C ALA A 182 -6.10 48.50 6.81
N TYR A 183 -6.48 48.08 8.02
CA TYR A 183 -6.91 48.99 9.07
C TYR A 183 -5.76 49.82 9.65
N GLY A 184 -4.55 49.24 9.81
CA GLY A 184 -3.37 49.98 10.23
C GLY A 184 -3.00 51.10 9.24
N ARG A 185 -3.10 50.84 7.93
CA ARG A 185 -2.87 51.87 6.90
C ARG A 185 -3.99 52.92 6.85
N ALA A 186 -5.25 52.53 7.03
CA ALA A 186 -6.37 53.47 7.05
C ALA A 186 -6.34 54.40 8.28
N GLY A 187 -5.96 53.89 9.46
CA GLY A 187 -5.77 54.67 10.68
C GLY A 187 -4.63 55.68 10.58
N GLY A 188 -3.49 55.28 9.99
CA GLY A 188 -2.35 56.18 9.77
C GLY A 188 -2.63 57.31 8.77
N LEU A 189 -3.45 57.07 7.74
CA LEU A 189 -3.87 58.11 6.80
C LEU A 189 -4.84 59.12 7.43
N ALA A 190 -5.72 58.66 8.33
CA ALA A 190 -6.62 59.55 9.08
C ALA A 190 -5.87 60.44 10.09
N ASP A 191 -4.85 59.91 10.77
CA ASP A 191 -3.99 60.72 11.67
C ASP A 191 -3.07 61.68 10.90
N ALA A 192 -2.52 61.28 9.76
CA ALA A 192 -1.73 62.18 8.91
C ALA A 192 -2.58 63.33 8.34
N ALA A 193 -3.87 63.11 8.09
CA ALA A 193 -4.82 64.16 7.69
C ALA A 193 -5.16 65.11 8.86
N ARG A 194 -5.23 64.60 10.11
CA ARG A 194 -5.47 65.42 11.31
C ARG A 194 -4.26 66.27 11.71
N ALA A 195 -3.04 65.75 11.56
CA ALA A 195 -1.81 66.47 11.92
C ALA A 195 -1.56 67.74 11.08
N ARG A 196 -2.10 67.83 9.87
CA ARG A 196 -1.89 68.98 8.96
C ARG A 196 -2.76 70.20 9.23
N PHE A 197 -3.77 70.10 10.10
CA PHE A 197 -4.70 71.21 10.38
C PHE A 197 -4.38 72.02 11.64
N GLN A 198 -3.39 71.63 12.46
CA GLN A 198 -3.05 72.35 13.69
C GLN A 198 -1.93 73.40 13.56
N ASP A 199 -1.18 73.43 12.46
CA ASP A 199 0.03 74.26 12.35
C ASP A 199 -0.17 75.54 11.50
N ARG A 200 -1.24 76.30 11.79
CA ARG A 200 -1.52 77.57 11.08
C ARG A 200 -2.15 78.64 11.96
N LYS A 201 -1.51 78.99 13.07
CA LYS A 201 -1.69 80.30 13.74
C LYS A 201 -0.38 80.73 14.40
N GLY A 202 0.25 81.76 13.83
CA GLY A 202 1.46 82.42 14.31
C GLY A 202 1.88 83.47 13.30
#